data_AF-A0A015XHK1-F1
#
_entry.id   AF-A0A015XHK1-F1
#
_cell.length_a   1.000
_cell.length_b   1.000
_cell.length_c   1.000
_cell.angle_alpha   90.00
_cell.angle_beta   90.00
_cell.angle_gamma   90.00
#
_symmetry.space_group_name_H-M   'P 1'
#
loop_
_entity.id
_entity.type
_entity.pdbx_description
1 polymer ?
#
loop_
_entity_poly.entity_id
_entity_poly.type
_entity_poly.pdbx_seq_one_letter_code
_entity_poly.pdbx_strand_id
1 'polypeptide(L)'
;MKISKKQIEYAIEALRANNIITNDNQYPKVFKGYISSFGAAVIQSGLIPAIIFFENEDNDANADRHKIIGVLKDIINAMRQQYTVTDATILVSSQIPANYSMAQYIIEHGNTDQLLKEITEAAVAMKLALRMYKSE
;
A
#
# COMPACT_ATOMS: atom_id res chain seq x y z
N MET A 1 -12.33 -0.04 13.14
CA MET A 1 -11.56 -1.02 12.36
C MET A 1 -10.37 -1.48 13.19
N LYS A 2 -10.13 -2.80 13.32
CA LYS A 2 -9.03 -3.34 14.13
C LYS A 2 -8.02 -4.03 13.20
N ILE A 3 -6.82 -3.46 13.07
CA ILE A 3 -5.74 -4.08 12.29
C ILE A 3 -5.15 -5.24 13.08
N SER A 4 -5.02 -6.39 12.43
CA SER A 4 -4.41 -7.59 13.01
C SER A 4 -2.89 -7.51 13.05
N LYS A 5 -2.27 -8.28 13.96
CA LYS A 5 -0.80 -8.39 14.02
C LYS A 5 -0.21 -8.85 12.68
N LYS A 6 -0.88 -9.79 12.01
CA LYS A 6 -0.46 -10.33 10.72
C LYS A 6 -0.43 -9.28 9.60
N GLN A 7 -1.41 -8.37 9.58
CA GLN A 7 -1.41 -7.24 8.63
C GLN A 7 -0.25 -6.28 8.88
N ILE A 8 0.18 -6.09 10.12
CA ILE A 8 1.37 -5.30 10.45
C ILE A 8 2.63 -6.03 9.97
N GLU A 9 2.71 -7.35 10.15
CA GLU A 9 3.82 -8.17 9.64
C GLU A 9 3.96 -8.06 8.12
N TYR A 10 2.86 -8.17 7.36
CA TYR A 10 2.86 -7.95 5.91
C TYR A 10 3.33 -6.55 5.52
N ALA A 11 2.90 -5.53 6.28
CA ALA A 11 3.33 -4.16 6.04
C ALA A 11 4.83 -3.95 6.28
N ILE A 12 5.41 -4.61 7.29
CA ILE A 12 6.86 -4.56 7.54
C ILE A 12 7.63 -5.21 6.38
N GLU A 13 7.15 -6.37 5.91
CA GLU A 13 7.76 -7.08 4.78
C GLU A 13 7.70 -6.24 3.50
N ALA A 14 6.54 -5.66 3.20
CA ALA A 14 6.36 -4.78 2.05
C ALA A 14 7.24 -3.52 2.12
N LEU A 15 7.33 -2.87 3.29
CA LEU A 15 8.19 -1.70 3.50
C LEU A 15 9.68 -2.01 3.27
N ARG A 16 10.14 -3.22 3.63
CA ARG A 16 11.51 -3.68 3.37
C ARG A 16 11.72 -4.03 1.90
N ALA A 17 10.77 -4.75 1.28
CA ALA A 17 10.83 -5.12 -0.13
C ALA A 17 10.91 -3.89 -1.06
N ASN A 18 10.28 -2.78 -0.66
CA ASN A 18 10.31 -1.52 -1.39
C ASN A 18 11.45 -0.58 -0.95
N ASN A 19 12.42 -1.07 -0.17
CA ASN A 19 13.60 -0.31 0.30
C ASN A 19 13.25 0.98 1.09
N ILE A 20 12.12 1.00 1.81
CA ILE A 20 11.73 2.13 2.67
C ILE A 20 12.35 1.99 4.05
N ILE A 21 12.30 0.79 4.62
CA ILE A 21 13.01 0.48 5.87
C ILE A 21 14.38 -0.08 5.51
N THR A 22 15.43 0.59 5.97
CA THR A 22 16.82 0.17 5.78
C THR A 22 17.21 -0.93 6.77
N ASN A 23 18.34 -1.60 6.50
CA ASN A 23 18.87 -2.66 7.37
C ASN A 23 19.16 -2.17 8.81
N ASP A 24 19.39 -0.87 8.99
CA ASP A 24 19.61 -0.25 10.31
C ASP A 24 18.31 0.00 11.08
N ASN A 25 17.17 -0.54 10.63
CA ASN A 25 15.85 -0.33 11.21
C ASN A 25 15.47 1.17 11.27
N GLN A 26 15.87 1.91 10.22
CA GLN A 26 15.58 3.31 10.01
C GLN A 26 14.84 3.52 8.68
N TYR A 27 14.26 4.71 8.49
CA TYR A 27 13.65 5.08 7.21
C TYR A 27 13.81 6.57 6.94
N PRO A 28 13.90 7.00 5.66
CA PRO A 28 13.91 8.40 5.28
C PRO A 28 12.66 9.13 5.77
N LYS A 29 12.82 10.18 6.59
CA LYS A 29 11.69 10.93 7.20
C LYS A 29 10.62 11.38 6.20
N VAL A 30 10.99 11.57 4.93
CA VAL A 30 10.08 11.95 3.86
C VAL A 30 8.92 10.95 3.69
N PHE A 31 9.14 9.65 3.89
CA PHE A 31 8.09 8.63 3.77
C PHE A 31 6.98 8.79 4.81
N LYS A 32 7.29 9.27 6.01
CA LYS A 32 6.27 9.62 7.01
C LYS A 32 5.40 10.77 6.51
N GLY A 33 5.99 11.73 5.79
CA GLY A 33 5.30 12.81 5.10
C GLY A 33 4.39 12.29 3.98
N TYR A 34 4.90 11.40 3.12
CA TYR A 34 4.14 10.79 2.04
C TYR A 34 2.93 9.99 2.54
N ILE A 35 3.08 9.14 3.57
CA ILE A 35 1.95 8.39 4.13
C ILE A 35 0.89 9.33 4.74
N SER A 36 1.33 10.40 5.41
CA SER A 36 0.40 11.35 6.02
C SER A 36 -0.35 12.17 4.97
N SER A 37 0.35 12.61 3.92
CA SER A 37 -0.24 13.36 2.81
C SER A 37 -1.13 12.48 1.93
N PHE A 38 -0.83 11.19 1.77
CA PHE A 38 -1.72 10.24 1.09
C PHE A 38 -3.09 10.16 1.77
N GLY A 39 -3.13 9.98 3.09
CA GLY A 39 -4.39 9.97 3.83
C GLY A 39 -5.18 11.28 3.69
N ALA A 40 -4.49 12.43 3.68
CA ALA A 40 -5.13 13.71 3.43
C ALA A 40 -5.68 13.83 2.00
N ALA A 41 -4.93 13.38 1.00
CA ALA A 41 -5.34 13.39 -0.40
C ALA A 41 -6.57 12.52 -0.65
N VAL A 42 -6.63 11.33 -0.05
CA VAL A 42 -7.81 10.44 -0.13
C VAL A 42 -9.06 11.13 0.44
N ILE A 43 -8.94 11.85 1.56
CA ILE A 43 -10.07 12.59 2.16
C ILE A 43 -10.49 13.78 1.28
N GLN A 44 -9.55 14.53 0.73
CA GLN A 44 -9.83 15.77 -0.01
C GLN A 44 -10.31 15.53 -1.43
N SER A 45 -9.72 14.56 -2.12
CA SER A 45 -9.90 14.35 -3.57
C SER A 45 -10.53 13.00 -3.92
N GLY A 46 -10.69 12.10 -2.94
CA GLY A 46 -11.11 10.73 -3.17
C GLY A 46 -9.94 9.79 -3.48
N LEU A 47 -10.23 8.49 -3.49
CA LEU A 47 -9.23 7.44 -3.58
C LEU A 47 -8.49 7.41 -4.93
N ILE A 48 -9.22 7.42 -6.04
CA ILE A 48 -8.62 7.29 -7.38
C ILE A 48 -7.69 8.46 -7.70
N PRO A 49 -8.11 9.74 -7.52
CA PRO A 49 -7.22 10.87 -7.78
C PRO A 49 -5.99 10.87 -6.89
N ALA A 50 -6.13 10.47 -5.61
CA ALA A 50 -4.99 10.34 -4.70
C ALA A 50 -4.02 9.26 -5.19
N ILE A 51 -4.50 8.08 -5.60
CA ILE A 51 -3.62 7.02 -6.13
C ILE A 51 -2.89 7.49 -7.37
N ILE A 52 -3.58 8.08 -8.37
CA ILE A 52 -2.94 8.60 -9.58
C ILE A 52 -1.84 9.62 -9.23
N PHE A 53 -2.13 10.54 -8.31
CA PHE A 53 -1.17 11.55 -7.88
C PHE A 53 0.10 10.93 -7.27
N PHE A 54 -0.05 9.91 -6.43
CA PHE A 54 1.07 9.26 -5.77
C PHE A 54 1.77 8.21 -6.65
N GLU A 55 1.09 7.63 -7.63
CA GLU A 55 1.68 6.70 -8.61
C GLU A 55 2.55 7.37 -9.65
N ASN A 56 2.20 8.60 -10.04
CA ASN A 56 2.97 9.32 -11.06
C ASN A 56 4.40 9.57 -10.58
N GLU A 57 5.36 9.06 -11.32
CA GLU A 57 6.77 9.42 -11.21
C GLU A 57 7.00 10.69 -12.02
N ASP A 58 6.68 11.87 -11.45
CA ASP A 58 7.16 13.09 -12.09
C ASP A 58 8.70 13.10 -12.05
N ASN A 59 9.34 13.50 -13.16
CA ASN A 59 10.79 13.53 -13.40
C ASN A 59 11.61 14.44 -12.43
N ASP A 60 11.01 14.87 -11.33
CA ASP A 60 11.59 15.78 -10.37
C ASP A 60 12.04 15.03 -9.09
N ALA A 61 13.06 15.54 -8.42
CA ALA A 61 13.87 14.88 -7.38
C ALA A 61 13.13 14.38 -6.10
N ASN A 62 11.80 14.42 -6.06
CA ASN A 62 10.93 13.77 -5.04
C ASN A 62 10.58 12.32 -5.41
N ALA A 63 11.53 11.63 -6.04
CA ALA A 63 11.35 10.44 -6.88
C ALA A 63 10.75 9.22 -6.19
N ASP A 64 10.56 9.22 -4.87
CA ASP A 64 10.25 8.02 -4.10
C ASP A 64 8.79 7.91 -3.61
N ARG A 65 7.93 8.90 -3.90
CA ARG A 65 6.53 8.88 -3.44
C ARG A 65 5.76 7.65 -3.97
N HIS A 66 6.05 7.23 -5.21
CA HIS A 66 5.43 6.06 -5.86
C HIS A 66 5.66 4.76 -5.07
N LYS A 67 6.76 4.66 -4.31
CA LYS A 67 7.07 3.49 -3.49
C LYS A 67 6.00 3.22 -2.43
N ILE A 68 5.29 4.24 -1.94
CA ILE A 68 4.19 3.99 -0.98
C ILE A 68 3.03 3.25 -1.66
N ILE A 69 2.80 3.47 -2.96
CA ILE A 69 1.79 2.72 -3.71
C ILE A 69 2.26 1.29 -3.97
N GLY A 70 3.55 1.09 -4.28
CA GLY A 70 4.16 -0.25 -4.34
C GLY A 70 3.94 -1.04 -3.04
N VAL A 71 4.22 -0.43 -1.89
CA VAL A 71 3.97 -1.03 -0.57
C VAL A 71 2.49 -1.37 -0.37
N LEU A 72 1.56 -0.49 -0.75
CA LEU A 72 0.13 -0.78 -0.65
C LEU A 72 -0.26 -1.99 -1.51
N LYS A 73 0.25 -2.10 -2.75
CA LYS A 73 0.01 -3.26 -3.63
C LYS A 73 0.48 -4.55 -2.96
N ASP A 74 1.68 -4.55 -2.40
CA ASP A 74 2.27 -5.72 -1.76
C ASP A 74 1.49 -6.16 -0.53
N ILE A 75 1.06 -5.22 0.31
CA ILE A 75 0.23 -5.53 1.49
C ILE A 75 -1.12 -6.14 1.07
N ILE A 76 -1.80 -5.55 0.07
CA ILE A 76 -3.08 -6.07 -0.42
C ILE A 76 -2.91 -7.47 -1.00
N ASN A 77 -1.86 -7.69 -1.79
CA ASN A 77 -1.55 -9.00 -2.35
C ASN A 77 -1.30 -10.05 -1.25
N ALA A 78 -0.52 -9.72 -0.22
CA ALA A 78 -0.29 -10.59 0.94
C ALA A 78 -1.58 -10.89 1.73
N MET A 79 -2.44 -9.88 1.91
CA MET A 79 -3.74 -10.06 2.55
C MET A 79 -4.64 -11.01 1.74
N ARG A 80 -4.68 -10.87 0.42
CA ARG A 80 -5.50 -11.70 -0.49
C ARG A 80 -5.00 -13.14 -0.59
N GLN A 81 -3.68 -13.36 -0.58
CA GLN A 81 -3.10 -14.72 -0.61
C GLN A 81 -3.55 -15.59 0.58
N GLN A 82 -3.79 -15.00 1.75
CA GLN A 82 -4.29 -15.75 2.90
C GLN A 82 -5.69 -16.33 2.69
N TYR A 83 -6.56 -15.63 1.94
CA TYR A 83 -7.92 -16.11 1.68
C TYR A 83 -7.94 -17.34 0.77
N THR A 84 -6.91 -17.54 -0.07
CA THR A 84 -6.85 -18.64 -1.05
C THR A 84 -6.44 -19.98 -0.43
N VAL A 85 -5.86 -20.03 0.78
CA VAL A 85 -5.29 -21.27 1.33
C VAL A 85 -6.34 -22.22 1.93
N THR A 86 -7.58 -21.76 2.16
CA THR A 86 -8.56 -22.51 2.97
C THR A 86 -9.65 -23.25 2.21
N ASP A 87 -10.00 -22.91 0.97
CA ASP A 87 -11.11 -23.58 0.27
C ASP A 87 -10.79 -23.83 -1.21
N ALA A 88 -10.73 -25.11 -1.57
CA ALA A 88 -10.56 -25.57 -2.94
C ALA A 88 -11.84 -25.31 -3.75
N THR A 89 -11.93 -24.18 -4.48
CA THR A 89 -12.56 -24.08 -5.82
C THR A 89 -12.46 -22.67 -6.43
N ILE A 90 -11.63 -22.57 -7.49
CA ILE A 90 -11.77 -21.78 -8.72
C ILE A 90 -11.50 -20.24 -8.72
N LEU A 91 -10.30 -19.92 -9.27
CA LEU A 91 -9.92 -18.94 -10.31
C LEU A 91 -10.50 -17.51 -10.17
N VAL A 92 -9.72 -16.45 -9.92
CA VAL A 92 -8.55 -15.94 -10.64
C VAL A 92 -7.60 -15.35 -9.61
N SER A 93 -6.30 -15.24 -9.90
CA SER A 93 -5.37 -14.49 -9.07
C SER A 93 -5.91 -13.08 -8.77
N SER A 94 -6.55 -12.88 -7.62
CA SER A 94 -6.96 -11.56 -7.12
C SER A 94 -5.76 -10.70 -6.73
N GLN A 95 -4.54 -11.05 -7.14
CA GLN A 95 -3.39 -10.19 -6.94
C GLN A 95 -3.48 -9.04 -7.94
N ILE A 96 -3.17 -7.83 -7.49
CA ILE A 96 -2.91 -6.71 -8.39
C ILE A 96 -1.63 -7.05 -9.14
N PRO A 97 -1.67 -7.27 -10.48
CA PRO A 97 -0.50 -7.68 -11.22
C PRO A 97 0.64 -6.64 -11.13
N ALA A 98 1.88 -7.10 -11.23
CA ALA A 98 3.04 -6.21 -11.15
C ALA A 98 3.02 -5.12 -12.25
N ASN A 99 2.58 -5.48 -13.45
CA ASN A 99 2.49 -4.60 -14.63
C ASN A 99 1.30 -3.64 -14.62
N TYR A 100 0.40 -3.75 -13.64
CA TYR A 100 -0.76 -2.87 -13.49
C TYR A 100 -0.44 -1.72 -12.56
N SER A 101 -0.79 -0.49 -12.95
CA SER A 101 -0.94 0.57 -11.95
C SER A 101 -2.16 0.25 -11.07
N MET A 102 -2.10 0.64 -9.81
CA MET A 102 -3.20 0.54 -8.87
C MET A 102 -4.40 1.36 -9.37
N ALA A 103 -4.18 2.52 -10.00
CA ALA A 103 -5.26 3.29 -10.62
C ALA A 103 -5.96 2.51 -11.75
N GLN A 104 -5.20 1.90 -12.67
CA GLN A 104 -5.77 1.05 -13.75
C GLN A 104 -6.57 -0.11 -13.16
N TYR A 105 -6.03 -0.78 -12.14
CA TYR A 105 -6.71 -1.88 -11.48
C TYR A 105 -8.07 -1.46 -10.88
N ILE A 106 -8.12 -0.31 -10.20
CA ILE A 106 -9.36 0.23 -9.60
C ILE A 106 -10.38 0.62 -10.67
N ILE A 107 -9.93 1.18 -11.80
CA ILE A 107 -10.82 1.58 -12.90
C ILE A 107 -11.44 0.35 -13.56
N GLU A 108 -10.66 -0.71 -13.81
CA GLU A 108 -11.14 -1.93 -14.48
C GLU A 108 -12.03 -2.80 -13.59
N HIS A 109 -11.74 -2.89 -12.29
CA HIS A 109 -12.46 -3.77 -11.35
C HIS A 109 -13.54 -3.02 -10.53
N GLY A 110 -13.63 -1.71 -10.73
CA GLY A 110 -14.55 -0.84 -10.01
C GLY A 110 -14.09 -0.47 -8.60
N ASN A 111 -14.52 0.71 -8.13
CA ASN A 111 -14.33 1.16 -6.76
C ASN A 111 -15.36 0.51 -5.84
N THR A 112 -15.14 -0.76 -5.50
CA THR A 112 -16.00 -1.51 -4.58
C THR A 112 -15.68 -1.17 -3.12
N ASP A 113 -16.69 -1.27 -2.23
CA ASP A 113 -16.49 -1.09 -0.78
C ASP A 113 -15.41 -2.02 -0.22
N GLN A 114 -15.29 -3.22 -0.79
CA GLN A 114 -14.25 -4.19 -0.42
C GLN A 114 -12.85 -3.69 -0.79
N LEU A 115 -12.65 -3.17 -2.00
CA LEU A 115 -11.37 -2.63 -2.43
C LEU A 115 -10.98 -1.39 -1.63
N LEU A 116 -11.93 -0.49 -1.37
CA LEU A 116 -11.72 0.67 -0.52
C LEU A 116 -11.31 0.27 0.90
N LYS A 117 -11.97 -0.76 1.46
CA LYS A 117 -11.63 -1.31 2.76
C LYS A 117 -10.22 -1.89 2.77
N GLU A 118 -9.85 -2.68 1.78
CA GLU A 118 -8.51 -3.28 1.67
C GLU A 118 -7.41 -2.22 1.57
N ILE A 119 -7.60 -1.19 0.74
CA ILE A 119 -6.63 -0.10 0.61
C ILE A 119 -6.53 0.69 1.93
N THR A 120 -7.66 0.92 2.60
CA THR A 120 -7.67 1.62 3.90
C THR A 120 -6.97 0.79 4.98
N GLU A 121 -7.23 -0.51 5.05
CA GLU A 121 -6.56 -1.42 5.98
C GLU A 121 -5.05 -1.49 5.71
N ALA A 122 -4.64 -1.59 4.45
CA ALA A 122 -3.25 -1.58 4.04
C ALA A 122 -2.56 -0.26 4.41
N ALA A 123 -3.20 0.88 4.17
CA ALA A 123 -2.66 2.20 4.52
C ALA A 123 -2.48 2.38 6.03
N VAL A 124 -3.44 1.90 6.83
CA VAL A 124 -3.33 1.94 8.29
C VAL A 124 -2.24 0.98 8.77
N ALA A 125 -2.16 -0.24 8.23
CA ALA A 125 -1.12 -1.21 8.58
C ALA A 125 0.29 -0.67 8.25
N MET A 126 0.47 -0.10 7.05
CA MET A 126 1.70 0.57 6.64
C MET A 126 2.10 1.70 7.61
N LYS A 127 1.15 2.56 7.99
CA LYS A 127 1.39 3.65 8.94
C LYS A 127 1.80 3.13 10.32
N LEU A 128 1.18 2.05 10.81
CA LEU A 128 1.53 1.44 12.09
C LEU A 128 2.89 0.76 12.04
N ALA A 129 3.19 0.02 10.99
CA ALA A 129 4.49 -0.62 10.77
C ALA A 129 5.62 0.41 10.73
N LEU A 130 5.49 1.48 9.94
CA LEU A 130 6.53 2.51 9.85
C LEU A 130 6.81 3.18 11.21
N ARG A 131 5.81 3.33 12.08
CA ARG A 131 5.96 3.90 13.44
C ARG A 131 6.78 3.03 14.39
N MET A 132 7.02 1.77 14.06
CA MET A 132 7.87 0.87 14.86
C MET A 132 9.36 1.16 14.67
N TYR A 133 9.72 1.96 13.66
CA TYR A 133 11.09 2.26 13.27
C TYR A 133 11.42 3.74 13.50
N LYS A 134 12.72 4.07 13.55
CA LYS A 134 13.19 5.45 13.73
C LYS A 134 13.29 6.14 12.37
N SER A 135 12.84 7.40 12.29
CA SER A 135 13.13 8.24 11.13
C SER A 135 14.57 8.72 11.21
N GLU A 136 15.31 8.64 10.11
CA GLU A 136 16.61 9.32 9.95
C GLU A 136 16.45 10.83 9.71
#